data_AF-A0A1F0VR36-F1
#
_entry.id   AF-A0A1F0VR36-F1
#
_cell.length_a   1.000
_cell.length_b   1.000
_cell.length_c   1.000
_cell.angle_alpha   90.00
_cell.angle_beta   90.00
_cell.angle_gamma   90.00
#
_symmetry.space_group_name_H-M   'P 1'
#
loop_
_entity.id
_entity.type
_entity.pdbx_description
1 polymer ?
#
loop_
_entity_poly.entity_id
_entity_poly.type
_entity_poly.pdbx_seq_one_letter_code
_entity_poly.pdbx_strand_id
1 'polypeptide(L)'
;MTDKAAQAVRLFTSESVTEGHPDKICDAISDAILDALLEEDPDAHVAVETLVTTGQVHVVGEVRTSGYVEIPQIVRKTLVEIGFTSSDVGFDGHTCGVNVAIGEQSQEIGAGVDASTEVRSGTFEDDDQYGAGDQGLMFGYATNETPEFMPLPISTAHHLSRRLTHVRKEGIVPSLRPDGKTQVTFAYDENDVPTRLETIVISTQHDPDVTQEWLAEQLRTHVVEWVVNDAELGQYYTEDTELLINPSGSFILGGPMGDAGLTGRKIIVDTYGGMARHGGGAFSGKDPSKVDRSAAYAMRWVAKNIVAAGLADRAEVQVAYAIGRAKPVGLYVETFGTAHEGLSDADIQAAVNKVFDLRPAAIIRELDLQRPIYRQTAAYGHFGRTDVDLPWEDTSRADSLRRAAGL
;
A
#
# COMPACT_ATOMS: atom_id res chain seq x y z
N MET A 1 -6.72 -45.68 16.27
CA MET A 1 -6.18 -45.10 15.01
C MET A 1 -6.72 -43.68 14.94
N THR A 2 -5.99 -42.61 15.11
CA THR A 2 -4.59 -42.31 15.42
C THR A 2 -4.68 -40.88 15.94
N ASP A 3 -4.03 -40.59 17.06
CA ASP A 3 -3.87 -39.24 17.59
C ASP A 3 -3.38 -38.31 16.47
N LYS A 4 -4.26 -37.43 15.97
CA LYS A 4 -3.81 -36.14 15.46
C LYS A 4 -3.42 -35.36 16.71
N ALA A 5 -2.18 -35.54 17.17
CA ALA A 5 -1.54 -34.51 17.96
C ALA A 5 -1.73 -33.22 17.14
N ALA A 6 -2.55 -32.30 17.65
CA ALA A 6 -2.80 -31.04 16.98
C ALA A 6 -1.45 -30.33 16.92
N GLN A 7 -0.81 -30.42 15.75
CA GLN A 7 0.37 -29.65 15.42
C GLN A 7 0.04 -28.19 15.77
N ALA A 8 0.94 -27.49 16.45
CA ALA A 8 0.65 -26.14 16.92
C ALA A 8 0.47 -25.23 15.70
N VAL A 9 -0.79 -24.94 15.35
CA VAL A 9 -1.13 -24.08 14.21
C VAL A 9 -1.18 -22.63 14.68
N ARG A 10 -0.37 -21.76 14.07
CA ARG A 10 -0.50 -20.31 14.24
C ARG A 10 -1.52 -19.79 13.23
N LEU A 11 -2.57 -19.12 13.69
CA LEU A 11 -3.47 -18.37 12.80
C LEU A 11 -2.93 -16.96 12.61
N PHE A 12 -2.91 -16.48 11.38
CA PHE A 12 -2.53 -15.12 11.04
C PHE A 12 -3.56 -14.50 10.09
N THR A 13 -3.89 -13.24 10.35
CA THR A 13 -5.00 -12.57 9.68
C THR A 13 -4.55 -11.23 9.13
N SER A 14 -4.91 -10.96 7.88
CA SER A 14 -4.79 -9.65 7.26
C SER A 14 -6.13 -9.21 6.67
N GLU A 15 -6.28 -7.92 6.45
CA GLU A 15 -7.48 -7.33 5.88
C GLU A 15 -7.16 -6.30 4.80
N SER A 16 -8.17 -6.01 3.98
CA SER A 16 -8.15 -4.97 2.96
C SER A 16 -9.54 -4.34 2.83
N VAL A 17 -9.60 -3.24 2.10
CA VAL A 17 -10.82 -2.49 1.83
C VAL A 17 -10.83 -2.05 0.37
N THR A 18 -12.03 -1.81 -0.18
CA THR A 18 -12.19 -1.33 -1.55
C THR A 18 -11.83 0.16 -1.67
N GLU A 19 -11.69 0.65 -2.90
CA GLU A 19 -11.56 2.08 -3.21
C GLU A 19 -12.74 2.94 -2.69
N GLY A 20 -13.89 2.33 -2.39
CA GLY A 20 -15.07 3.03 -1.87
C GLY A 20 -15.10 3.20 -0.36
N HIS A 21 -14.15 2.60 0.37
CA HIS A 21 -14.02 2.83 1.81
C HIS A 21 -13.64 4.30 2.10
N PRO A 22 -14.23 4.99 3.10
CA PRO A 22 -13.99 6.41 3.36
C PRO A 22 -12.52 6.83 3.46
N ASP A 23 -11.71 6.08 4.23
CA ASP A 23 -10.26 6.35 4.28
C ASP A 23 -9.57 6.20 2.92
N LYS A 24 -9.99 5.24 2.08
CA LYS A 24 -9.42 5.05 0.74
C LYS A 24 -9.89 6.06 -0.29
N ILE A 25 -11.08 6.62 -0.11
CA ILE A 25 -11.50 7.82 -0.85
C ILE A 25 -10.53 8.97 -0.54
N CYS A 26 -10.19 9.19 0.73
CA CYS A 26 -9.24 10.24 1.12
C CYS A 26 -7.86 10.03 0.50
N ASP A 27 -7.32 8.82 0.61
CA ASP A 27 -6.04 8.46 -0.01
C ASP A 27 -6.07 8.71 -1.53
N ALA A 28 -7.14 8.29 -2.21
CA ALA A 28 -7.29 8.44 -3.66
C ALA A 28 -7.43 9.90 -4.10
N ILE A 29 -8.10 10.75 -3.32
CA ILE A 29 -8.19 12.19 -3.57
C ILE A 29 -6.83 12.85 -3.38
N SER A 30 -6.14 12.55 -2.28
CA SER A 30 -4.83 13.12 -1.96
C SER A 30 -3.80 12.77 -3.05
N ASP A 31 -3.78 11.52 -3.53
CA ASP A 31 -2.89 11.14 -4.63
C ASP A 31 -3.34 11.61 -6.01
N ALA A 32 -4.64 11.79 -6.25
CA ALA A 32 -5.10 12.42 -7.50
C ALA A 32 -4.66 13.88 -7.61
N ILE A 33 -4.62 14.60 -6.49
CA ILE A 33 -4.10 15.97 -6.43
C ILE A 33 -2.59 15.97 -6.62
N LEU A 34 -1.86 15.04 -5.98
CA LEU A 34 -0.42 14.88 -6.19
C LEU A 34 -0.08 14.60 -7.65
N ASP A 35 -0.75 13.65 -8.28
CA ASP A 35 -0.50 13.31 -9.68
C ASP A 35 -0.76 14.51 -10.59
N ALA A 36 -1.87 15.23 -10.40
CA ALA A 36 -2.15 16.44 -11.19
C ALA A 36 -1.09 17.53 -11.00
N LEU A 37 -0.55 17.68 -9.78
CA LEU A 37 0.52 18.64 -9.51
C LEU A 37 1.85 18.22 -10.16
N LEU A 38 2.22 16.94 -10.10
CA LEU A 38 3.45 16.42 -10.72
C LEU A 38 3.39 16.40 -12.25
N GLU A 39 2.19 16.32 -12.83
CA GLU A 39 1.99 16.46 -14.28
C GLU A 39 2.30 17.88 -14.76
N GLU A 40 1.94 18.90 -13.98
CA GLU A 40 2.24 20.31 -14.29
C GLU A 40 3.67 20.72 -13.88
N ASP A 41 4.16 20.20 -12.75
CA ASP A 41 5.44 20.55 -12.14
C ASP A 41 6.06 19.33 -11.44
N PRO A 42 7.00 18.62 -12.11
CA PRO A 42 7.67 17.45 -11.54
C PRO A 42 8.46 17.74 -10.25
N ASP A 43 8.80 19.00 -9.99
CA ASP A 43 9.51 19.44 -8.78
C ASP A 43 8.54 19.96 -7.69
N ALA A 44 7.23 19.75 -7.85
CA ALA A 44 6.24 20.14 -6.87
C ALA A 44 6.46 19.42 -5.53
N HIS A 45 6.45 20.20 -4.45
CA HIS A 45 6.42 19.67 -3.08
C HIS A 45 4.98 19.68 -2.58
N VAL A 46 4.49 18.49 -2.22
CA VAL A 46 3.10 18.25 -1.90
C VAL A 46 3.02 17.47 -0.60
N ALA A 47 2.22 17.98 0.33
CA ALA A 47 1.77 17.29 1.52
C ALA A 47 0.29 17.63 1.69
N VAL A 48 -0.57 16.92 0.98
CA VAL A 48 -2.02 17.14 0.96
C VAL A 48 -2.72 16.04 1.73
N GLU A 49 -3.57 16.45 2.66
CA GLU A 49 -4.39 15.58 3.48
C GLU A 49 -5.86 15.80 3.13
N THR A 50 -6.59 14.70 2.98
CA THR A 50 -8.03 14.70 2.73
C THR A 50 -8.78 14.13 3.93
N LEU A 51 -9.87 14.80 4.32
CA LEU A 51 -10.89 14.29 5.23
C LEU A 51 -12.24 14.28 4.51
N VAL A 52 -13.01 13.20 4.68
CA VAL A 52 -14.38 13.08 4.18
C VAL A 52 -15.34 12.77 5.32
N THR A 53 -16.54 13.33 5.23
CA THR A 53 -17.67 13.02 6.12
C THR A 53 -18.97 13.35 5.38
N THR A 54 -20.12 13.19 6.02
CA THR A 54 -21.44 13.38 5.42
C THR A 54 -21.55 14.68 4.62
N GLY A 55 -21.65 14.56 3.30
CA GLY A 55 -21.81 15.67 2.35
C GLY A 55 -20.61 16.61 2.17
N GLN A 56 -19.45 16.32 2.76
CA GLN A 56 -18.30 17.24 2.75
C GLN A 56 -16.97 16.52 2.46
N VAL A 57 -16.13 17.19 1.68
CA VAL A 57 -14.71 16.88 1.49
C VAL A 57 -13.89 18.09 1.93
N HIS A 58 -12.88 17.86 2.78
CA HIS A 58 -11.92 18.86 3.19
C HIS A 58 -10.55 18.45 2.68
N VAL A 59 -9.94 19.32 1.88
CA VAL A 59 -8.57 19.17 1.37
C VAL A 59 -7.71 20.22 2.07
N VAL A 60 -6.72 19.77 2.83
CA VAL A 60 -5.86 20.61 3.65
C VAL A 60 -4.39 20.24 3.44
N GLY A 61 -3.46 21.06 3.94
CA GLY A 61 -2.03 20.75 3.94
C GLY A 61 -1.21 21.84 3.26
N GLU A 62 -0.05 21.46 2.73
CA GLU A 62 0.95 22.38 2.19
C GLU A 62 1.37 21.99 0.78
N VAL A 63 1.40 22.98 -0.12
CA VAL A 63 1.87 22.79 -1.50
C VAL A 63 2.84 23.92 -1.88
N ARG A 64 3.96 23.55 -2.49
CA ARG A 64 4.87 24.46 -3.19
C ARG A 64 5.02 23.96 -4.63
N THR A 65 4.51 24.72 -5.59
CA THR A 65 4.53 24.37 -7.01
C THR A 65 4.49 25.64 -7.86
N SER A 66 4.95 25.55 -9.10
CA SER A 66 4.75 26.54 -10.15
C SER A 66 3.48 26.31 -10.99
N GLY A 67 2.86 25.12 -10.86
CA GLY A 67 1.65 24.71 -11.58
C GLY A 67 0.34 25.15 -10.91
N TYR A 68 -0.78 24.99 -11.63
CA TYR A 68 -2.12 25.19 -11.09
C TYR A 68 -2.98 23.96 -11.38
N VAL A 69 -3.71 23.50 -10.35
CA VAL A 69 -4.68 22.41 -10.50
C VAL A 69 -6.03 22.80 -9.87
N GLU A 70 -7.12 22.43 -10.53
CA GLU A 70 -8.46 22.72 -10.04
C GLU A 70 -8.94 21.62 -9.08
N ILE A 71 -8.56 21.76 -7.80
CA ILE A 71 -8.79 20.76 -6.74
C ILE A 71 -10.26 20.34 -6.63
N PRO A 72 -11.25 21.26 -6.58
CA PRO A 72 -12.65 20.85 -6.53
C PRO A 72 -13.07 19.95 -7.69
N GLN A 73 -12.57 20.17 -8.91
CA GLN A 73 -12.89 19.29 -10.05
C GLN A 73 -12.24 17.92 -9.91
N ILE A 74 -10.98 17.86 -9.46
CA ILE A 74 -10.26 16.60 -9.21
C ILE A 74 -10.99 15.77 -8.16
N VAL A 75 -11.37 16.36 -7.03
CA VAL A 75 -12.14 15.70 -5.96
C VAL A 75 -13.41 15.06 -6.51
N ARG A 76 -14.22 15.84 -7.25
CA ARG A 76 -15.50 15.37 -7.79
C ARG A 76 -15.30 14.25 -8.81
N LYS A 77 -14.34 14.39 -9.71
CA LYS A 77 -13.99 13.37 -10.71
C LYS A 77 -13.58 12.07 -10.02
N THR A 78 -12.71 12.14 -9.02
CA THR A 78 -12.25 10.96 -8.26
C THR A 78 -13.41 10.23 -7.59
N LEU A 79 -14.33 10.95 -6.94
CA LEU A 79 -15.52 10.36 -6.30
C LEU A 79 -16.45 9.66 -7.30
N VAL A 80 -16.69 10.28 -8.45
CA VAL A 80 -17.52 9.73 -9.53
C VAL A 80 -16.90 8.46 -10.11
N GLU A 81 -15.58 8.46 -10.34
CA GLU A 81 -14.84 7.29 -10.86
C GLU A 81 -14.80 6.13 -9.86
N ILE A 82 -14.83 6.41 -8.55
CA ILE A 82 -14.99 5.41 -7.50
C ILE A 82 -16.41 4.81 -7.52
N GLY A 83 -17.42 5.63 -7.83
CA GLY A 83 -18.82 5.22 -7.97
C GLY A 83 -19.80 5.98 -7.08
N PHE A 84 -19.37 7.05 -6.41
CA PHE A 84 -20.24 7.94 -5.62
C PHE A 84 -20.91 8.96 -6.53
N THR A 85 -21.97 8.52 -7.20
CA THR A 85 -22.69 9.26 -8.26
C THR A 85 -24.10 9.70 -7.86
N SER A 86 -24.56 9.33 -6.67
CA SER A 86 -25.90 9.67 -6.16
C SER A 86 -25.91 9.63 -4.62
N SER A 87 -26.71 10.50 -3.99
CA SER A 87 -26.96 10.44 -2.55
C SER A 87 -27.54 9.08 -2.12
N ASP A 88 -28.17 8.33 -3.02
CA ASP A 88 -28.73 7.00 -2.74
C ASP A 88 -27.66 5.96 -2.37
N VAL A 89 -26.42 6.12 -2.85
CA VAL A 89 -25.28 5.26 -2.48
C VAL A 89 -24.55 5.74 -1.22
N GLY A 90 -25.06 6.79 -0.57
CA GLY A 90 -24.51 7.36 0.67
C GLY A 90 -23.64 8.60 0.45
N PHE A 91 -23.21 8.89 -0.77
CA PHE A 91 -22.41 10.09 -1.08
C PHE A 91 -22.46 10.42 -2.57
N ASP A 92 -22.38 11.71 -2.91
CA ASP A 92 -22.52 12.18 -4.29
C ASP A 92 -21.41 13.17 -4.66
N GLY A 93 -20.50 12.74 -5.53
CA GLY A 93 -19.42 13.56 -6.05
C GLY A 93 -19.91 14.77 -6.87
N HIS A 94 -21.13 14.75 -7.40
CA HIS A 94 -21.68 15.88 -8.14
C HIS A 94 -22.16 17.01 -7.24
N THR A 95 -22.58 16.70 -6.00
CA THR A 95 -23.27 17.66 -5.12
C THR A 95 -22.56 17.91 -3.79
N CYS A 96 -21.55 17.13 -3.42
CA CYS A 96 -20.83 17.30 -2.16
C CYS A 96 -20.19 18.70 -2.03
N GLY A 97 -20.07 19.20 -0.80
CA GLY A 97 -19.25 20.37 -0.50
C GLY A 97 -17.77 20.02 -0.61
N VAL A 98 -16.97 20.92 -1.18
CA VAL A 98 -15.50 20.78 -1.23
C VAL A 98 -14.90 22.04 -0.63
N ASN A 99 -14.17 21.88 0.47
CA ASN A 99 -13.47 22.96 1.15
C ASN A 99 -11.96 22.76 0.96
N VAL A 100 -11.28 23.78 0.45
CA VAL A 100 -9.83 23.76 0.24
C VAL A 100 -9.19 24.74 1.21
N ALA A 101 -8.28 24.25 2.04
CA ALA A 101 -7.47 25.04 2.96
C ALA A 101 -6.02 24.58 2.90
N ILE A 102 -5.38 24.88 1.76
CA ILE A 102 -3.96 24.58 1.50
C ILE A 102 -3.14 25.84 1.73
N GLY A 103 -2.06 25.72 2.51
CA GLY A 103 -1.07 26.75 2.75
C GLY A 103 0.20 26.57 1.91
N GLU A 104 1.08 27.56 1.97
CA GLU A 104 2.44 27.44 1.46
C GLU A 104 3.32 26.69 2.48
N GLN A 105 4.24 25.84 2.00
CA GLN A 105 5.16 25.10 2.86
C GLN A 105 6.06 26.06 3.68
N SER A 106 6.40 25.68 4.92
CA SER A 106 7.32 26.47 5.77
C SER A 106 8.68 26.67 5.09
N GLN A 107 9.13 27.93 5.00
CA GLN A 107 10.44 28.29 4.46
C GLN A 107 11.60 27.64 5.23
N GLU A 108 11.46 27.43 6.54
CA GLU A 108 12.48 26.78 7.37
C GLU A 108 12.62 25.29 7.06
N ILE A 109 11.50 24.60 6.75
CA ILE A 109 11.49 23.20 6.34
C ILE A 109 12.05 23.08 4.93
N GLY A 110 11.63 23.95 4.00
CA GLY A 110 12.13 23.96 2.62
C GLY A 110 13.65 24.06 2.54
N ALA A 111 14.27 24.99 3.26
CA ALA A 111 15.72 25.15 3.27
C ALA A 111 16.48 23.93 3.84
N GLY A 112 15.84 23.15 4.72
CA GLY A 112 16.35 21.92 5.30
C GLY A 112 16.45 20.76 4.30
N VAL A 113 15.48 20.70 3.40
CA VAL A 113 15.27 19.65 2.39
C VAL A 113 16.01 19.97 1.11
N ASP A 114 15.91 21.22 0.64
CA ASP A 114 16.49 21.70 -0.62
C ASP A 114 18.03 21.65 -0.62
N ALA A 115 18.65 21.70 0.57
CA ALA A 115 20.09 21.51 0.74
C ALA A 115 20.34 20.68 2.00
N SER A 116 20.88 19.48 1.85
CA SER A 116 21.21 18.64 3.02
C SER A 116 22.26 19.27 3.94
N THR A 117 22.42 18.68 5.11
CA THR A 117 23.48 19.06 6.06
C THR A 117 24.86 18.82 5.47
N GLU A 118 25.03 17.74 4.70
CA GLU A 118 26.26 17.42 3.97
C GLU A 118 26.63 18.56 3.01
N VAL A 119 25.68 19.04 2.21
CA VAL A 119 25.86 20.21 1.31
C VAL A 119 26.20 21.47 2.11
N ARG A 120 25.43 21.77 3.17
CA ARG A 120 25.68 22.95 4.03
C ARG A 120 27.04 22.92 4.71
N SER A 121 27.60 21.74 4.97
CA SER A 121 28.90 21.54 5.61
C SER A 121 30.09 21.65 4.64
N GLY A 122 29.83 21.73 3.33
CA GLY A 122 30.86 21.94 2.29
C GLY A 122 31.62 20.69 1.85
N THR A 123 31.20 19.48 2.27
CA THR A 123 31.74 18.20 1.78
C THR A 123 30.58 17.32 1.34
N PHE A 124 30.37 17.19 0.02
CA PHE A 124 29.20 16.49 -0.52
C PHE A 124 29.50 15.82 -1.88
N GLU A 125 28.77 14.75 -2.18
CA GLU A 125 28.67 14.11 -3.49
C GLU A 125 27.37 14.56 -4.21
N ASP A 126 27.24 14.28 -5.51
CA ASP A 126 26.10 14.75 -6.32
C ASP A 126 24.72 14.37 -5.73
N ASP A 127 24.59 13.20 -5.10
CA ASP A 127 23.33 12.71 -4.49
C ASP A 127 23.11 13.13 -3.03
N ASP A 128 24.04 13.88 -2.46
CA ASP A 128 23.84 14.47 -1.13
C ASP A 128 22.98 15.74 -1.22
N GLN A 129 22.50 16.17 -2.39
CA GLN A 129 21.77 17.43 -2.57
C GLN A 129 20.55 17.56 -1.65
N TYR A 130 19.70 16.53 -1.59
CA TYR A 130 18.47 16.55 -0.81
C TYR A 130 18.63 15.87 0.55
N GLY A 131 18.25 16.59 1.60
CA GLY A 131 18.08 16.00 2.94
C GLY A 131 16.73 15.31 3.07
N ALA A 132 16.61 14.37 4.01
CA ALA A 132 15.30 13.81 4.36
C ALA A 132 14.31 14.90 4.79
N GLY A 133 13.09 14.85 4.24
CA GLY A 133 11.99 15.79 4.50
C GLY A 133 11.52 15.86 5.95
N ASP A 134 11.70 14.76 6.69
CA ASP A 134 11.40 14.62 8.11
C ASP A 134 12.33 13.55 8.70
N GLN A 135 12.35 13.42 10.03
CA GLN A 135 12.84 12.21 10.67
C GLN A 135 11.86 11.06 10.44
N GLY A 136 12.38 9.84 10.36
CA GLY A 136 11.49 8.68 10.31
C GLY A 136 12.23 7.36 10.16
N LEU A 137 11.46 6.29 10.30
CA LEU A 137 11.91 4.92 10.12
C LEU A 137 10.94 4.23 9.15
N MET A 138 11.47 3.49 8.19
CA MET A 138 10.69 2.85 7.14
C MET A 138 11.08 1.39 7.04
N PHE A 139 10.10 0.54 6.72
CA PHE A 139 10.29 -0.89 6.59
C PHE A 139 9.89 -1.37 5.20
N GLY A 140 10.63 -2.34 4.71
CA GLY A 140 10.36 -3.09 3.50
C GLY A 140 10.31 -4.58 3.80
N TYR A 141 9.46 -5.32 3.09
CA TYR A 141 9.33 -6.75 3.29
C TYR A 141 9.11 -7.48 1.97
N ALA A 142 9.65 -8.69 1.90
CA ALA A 142 9.37 -9.65 0.85
C ALA A 142 9.46 -11.09 1.39
N THR A 143 8.69 -11.98 0.79
CA THR A 143 8.64 -13.42 1.08
C THR A 143 8.31 -14.16 -0.21
N ASN A 144 8.77 -15.40 -0.38
CA ASN A 144 8.45 -16.22 -1.56
C ASN A 144 7.09 -16.96 -1.46
N GLU A 145 6.25 -16.63 -0.48
CA GLU A 145 4.90 -17.20 -0.32
C GLU A 145 3.97 -16.93 -1.53
N THR A 146 4.22 -15.87 -2.30
CA THR A 146 3.44 -15.50 -3.49
C THR A 146 4.36 -15.11 -4.65
N PRO A 147 3.92 -15.24 -5.93
CA PRO A 147 4.72 -14.84 -7.09
C PRO A 147 5.17 -13.37 -7.10
N GLU A 148 4.36 -12.48 -6.52
CA GLU A 148 4.64 -11.06 -6.37
C GLU A 148 5.52 -10.72 -5.15
N PHE A 149 6.02 -11.75 -4.46
CA PHE A 149 6.85 -11.66 -3.26
C PHE A 149 6.19 -10.96 -2.05
N MET A 150 4.90 -11.16 -1.85
CA MET A 150 4.10 -10.61 -0.73
C MET A 150 3.67 -11.69 0.26
N PRO A 151 3.38 -11.32 1.52
CA PRO A 151 2.73 -12.25 2.46
C PRO A 151 1.37 -12.71 1.90
N LEU A 152 1.13 -14.02 1.94
CA LEU A 152 -0.06 -14.64 1.39
C LEU A 152 -1.39 -14.03 1.91
N PRO A 153 -1.54 -13.69 3.21
CA PRO A 153 -2.79 -13.17 3.75
C PRO A 153 -3.15 -11.78 3.19
N ILE A 154 -2.20 -10.84 3.17
CA ILE A 154 -2.48 -9.49 2.65
C ILE A 154 -2.67 -9.48 1.13
N SER A 155 -1.89 -10.27 0.40
CA SER A 155 -2.08 -10.45 -1.05
C SER A 155 -3.50 -10.96 -1.34
N THR A 156 -3.93 -12.03 -0.65
CA THR A 156 -5.28 -12.59 -0.84
C THR A 156 -6.36 -11.56 -0.51
N ALA A 157 -6.22 -10.80 0.59
CA ALA A 157 -7.17 -9.75 0.95
C ALA A 157 -7.26 -8.65 -0.13
N HIS A 158 -6.13 -8.24 -0.71
CA HIS A 158 -6.11 -7.28 -1.84
C HIS A 158 -6.76 -7.82 -3.10
N HIS A 159 -6.50 -9.09 -3.46
CA HIS A 159 -7.14 -9.72 -4.61
C HIS A 159 -8.66 -9.77 -4.44
N LEU A 160 -9.16 -10.09 -3.24
CA LEU A 160 -10.59 -10.07 -2.93
C LEU A 160 -11.19 -8.67 -3.04
N SER A 161 -10.57 -7.63 -2.45
CA SER A 161 -11.13 -6.27 -2.48
C SER A 161 -11.07 -5.64 -3.88
N ARG A 162 -10.01 -5.92 -4.65
CA ARG A 162 -9.90 -5.52 -6.07
C ARG A 162 -10.94 -6.25 -6.91
N ARG A 163 -11.12 -7.56 -6.72
CA ARG A 163 -12.14 -8.34 -7.44
C ARG A 163 -13.55 -7.88 -7.10
N LEU A 164 -13.85 -7.58 -5.83
CA LEU A 164 -15.13 -7.04 -5.39
C LEU A 164 -15.46 -5.72 -6.10
N THR A 165 -14.46 -4.85 -6.26
CA THR A 165 -14.59 -3.61 -7.03
C THR A 165 -14.85 -3.88 -8.51
N HIS A 166 -14.10 -4.80 -9.10
CA HIS A 166 -14.21 -5.14 -10.51
C HIS A 166 -15.61 -5.69 -10.85
N VAL A 167 -16.13 -6.66 -10.09
CA VAL A 167 -17.46 -7.24 -10.37
C VAL A 167 -18.59 -6.21 -10.25
N ARG A 168 -18.42 -5.20 -9.40
CA ARG A 168 -19.32 -4.04 -9.32
C ARG A 168 -19.22 -3.16 -10.56
N LYS A 169 -18.02 -2.71 -10.92
CA LYS A 169 -17.81 -1.77 -12.04
C LYS A 169 -18.21 -2.36 -13.38
N GLU A 170 -17.96 -3.65 -13.58
CA GLU A 170 -18.34 -4.38 -14.80
C GLU A 170 -19.79 -4.87 -14.81
N GLY A 171 -20.54 -4.67 -13.72
CA GLY A 171 -21.93 -5.12 -13.59
C GLY A 171 -22.09 -6.65 -13.59
N ILE A 172 -21.02 -7.40 -13.29
CA ILE A 172 -21.04 -8.87 -13.17
C ILE A 172 -21.91 -9.27 -11.98
N VAL A 173 -21.74 -8.57 -10.85
CA VAL A 173 -22.65 -8.66 -9.70
C VAL A 173 -23.33 -7.30 -9.58
N PRO A 174 -24.56 -7.15 -10.14
CA PRO A 174 -25.29 -5.90 -10.02
C PRO A 174 -25.63 -5.59 -8.55
N SER A 175 -26.05 -4.37 -8.26
CA SER A 175 -26.51 -3.96 -6.92
C SER A 175 -25.44 -3.91 -5.81
N LEU A 176 -24.17 -4.14 -6.13
CA LEU A 176 -23.06 -3.79 -5.25
C LEU A 176 -22.80 -2.27 -5.29
N ARG A 177 -22.47 -1.71 -4.14
CA ARG A 177 -22.11 -0.29 -3.95
C ARG A 177 -20.62 -0.17 -3.61
N PRO A 178 -20.04 1.04 -3.65
CA PRO A 178 -18.59 1.20 -3.62
C PRO A 178 -17.88 0.66 -2.36
N ASP A 179 -18.47 0.79 -1.17
CA ASP A 179 -17.80 0.45 0.09
C ASP A 179 -17.74 -1.06 0.33
N GLY A 180 -16.58 -1.56 0.71
CA GLY A 180 -16.34 -2.99 0.91
C GLY A 180 -15.07 -3.26 1.72
N LYS A 181 -15.09 -4.37 2.45
CA LYS A 181 -14.04 -4.83 3.37
C LYS A 181 -13.85 -6.32 3.20
N THR A 182 -12.60 -6.77 3.26
CA THR A 182 -12.22 -8.17 3.10
C THR A 182 -11.21 -8.54 4.17
N GLN A 183 -11.34 -9.71 4.78
CA GLN A 183 -10.42 -10.20 5.79
C GLN A 183 -10.17 -11.68 5.55
N VAL A 184 -8.93 -12.12 5.69
CA VAL A 184 -8.56 -13.52 5.47
C VAL A 184 -7.65 -14.00 6.58
N THR A 185 -7.89 -15.22 7.04
CA THR A 185 -7.10 -15.89 8.07
C THR A 185 -6.47 -17.14 7.48
N PHE A 186 -5.14 -17.22 7.49
CA PHE A 186 -4.40 -18.41 7.11
C PHE A 186 -3.83 -19.11 8.34
N ALA A 187 -3.76 -20.42 8.27
CA ALA A 187 -3.07 -21.27 9.22
C ALA A 187 -1.62 -21.52 8.78
N TYR A 188 -0.68 -21.35 9.70
CA TYR A 188 0.75 -21.58 9.51
C TYR A 188 1.24 -22.71 10.42
N ASP A 189 2.18 -23.52 9.93
CA ASP A 189 2.84 -24.58 10.70
C ASP A 189 3.98 -24.06 11.60
N GLU A 190 4.67 -24.97 12.29
CA GLU A 190 5.80 -24.63 13.17
C GLU A 190 7.01 -24.00 12.44
N ASN A 191 7.08 -24.09 11.12
CA ASN A 191 8.13 -23.52 10.28
C ASN A 191 7.69 -22.24 9.57
N ASP A 192 6.55 -21.64 9.98
CA ASP A 192 5.94 -20.47 9.34
C ASP A 192 5.58 -20.70 7.86
N VAL A 193 5.24 -21.94 7.46
CA VAL A 193 4.72 -22.22 6.12
C VAL A 193 3.18 -22.19 6.14
N PRO A 194 2.51 -21.48 5.21
CA PRO A 194 1.05 -21.49 5.13
C PRO A 194 0.53 -22.87 4.74
N THR A 195 -0.52 -23.34 5.42
CA THR A 195 -1.06 -24.70 5.27
C THR A 195 -2.51 -24.75 4.80
N ARG A 196 -3.36 -23.81 5.23
CA ARG A 196 -4.76 -23.72 4.79
C ARG A 196 -5.33 -22.32 4.98
N LEU A 197 -6.36 -22.00 4.20
CA LEU A 197 -7.20 -20.82 4.37
C LEU A 197 -8.33 -21.16 5.36
N GLU A 198 -8.26 -20.57 6.55
CA GLU A 198 -9.19 -20.87 7.65
C GLU A 198 -10.52 -20.14 7.48
N THR A 199 -10.46 -18.83 7.30
CA THR A 199 -11.65 -17.97 7.27
C THR A 199 -11.50 -16.88 6.24
N ILE A 200 -12.56 -16.63 5.48
CA ILE A 200 -12.72 -15.46 4.61
C ILE A 200 -13.93 -14.67 5.12
N VAL A 201 -13.76 -13.37 5.34
CA VAL A 201 -14.83 -12.43 5.63
C VAL A 201 -14.93 -11.42 4.50
N ILE A 202 -16.13 -11.21 3.97
CA ILE A 202 -16.42 -10.12 3.04
C ILE A 202 -17.63 -9.35 3.56
N SER A 203 -17.44 -8.05 3.80
CA SER A 203 -18.51 -7.12 4.09
C SER A 203 -18.59 -6.12 2.94
N THR A 204 -19.67 -6.13 2.16
CA THR A 204 -19.85 -5.23 1.01
C THR A 204 -21.15 -4.47 1.11
N GLN A 205 -21.08 -3.20 0.70
CA GLN A 205 -22.24 -2.34 0.58
C GLN A 205 -23.10 -2.80 -0.61
N HIS A 206 -24.42 -2.78 -0.46
CA HIS A 206 -25.34 -3.26 -1.49
C HIS A 206 -26.68 -2.50 -1.49
N ASP A 207 -27.49 -2.70 -2.53
CA ASP A 207 -28.83 -2.12 -2.59
C ASP A 207 -29.80 -2.74 -1.55
N PRO A 208 -30.86 -2.00 -1.13
CA PRO A 208 -31.76 -2.43 -0.06
C PRO A 208 -32.58 -3.70 -0.32
N ASP A 209 -32.78 -4.05 -1.58
CA ASP A 209 -33.60 -5.18 -2.03
C ASP A 209 -32.80 -6.49 -2.16
N VAL A 210 -31.48 -6.44 -1.99
CA VAL A 210 -30.61 -7.61 -1.98
C VAL A 210 -30.83 -8.47 -0.73
N THR A 211 -31.06 -9.77 -0.92
CA THR A 211 -31.13 -10.74 0.19
C THR A 211 -29.75 -11.28 0.55
N GLN A 212 -29.62 -11.72 1.80
CA GLN A 212 -28.38 -12.28 2.32
C GLN A 212 -27.97 -13.57 1.59
N GLU A 213 -28.94 -14.43 1.26
CA GLU A 213 -28.68 -15.69 0.54
C GLU A 213 -28.15 -15.42 -0.86
N TRP A 214 -28.78 -14.50 -1.59
CA TRP A 214 -28.34 -14.13 -2.93
C TRP A 214 -26.94 -13.51 -2.89
N LEU A 215 -26.70 -12.59 -1.96
CA LEU A 215 -25.40 -11.93 -1.84
C LEU A 215 -24.29 -12.94 -1.55
N ALA A 216 -24.55 -13.89 -0.65
CA ALA A 216 -23.59 -14.94 -0.32
C ALA A 216 -23.25 -15.84 -1.52
N GLU A 217 -24.24 -16.21 -2.34
CA GLU A 217 -24.02 -16.97 -3.57
C GLU A 217 -23.20 -16.17 -4.58
N GLN A 218 -23.56 -14.92 -4.83
CA GLN A 218 -22.87 -14.06 -5.80
C GLN A 218 -21.40 -13.84 -5.41
N LEU A 219 -21.13 -13.52 -4.15
CA LEU A 219 -19.75 -13.26 -3.69
C LEU A 219 -18.93 -14.54 -3.62
N ARG A 220 -19.52 -15.68 -3.27
CA ARG A 220 -18.84 -16.97 -3.33
C ARG A 220 -18.33 -17.24 -4.74
N THR A 221 -19.20 -17.20 -5.74
CA THR A 221 -18.83 -17.59 -7.12
C THR A 221 -18.00 -16.51 -7.82
N HIS A 222 -18.45 -15.26 -7.80
CA HIS A 222 -17.86 -14.22 -8.65
C HIS A 222 -16.66 -13.51 -8.02
N VAL A 223 -16.47 -13.64 -6.69
CA VAL A 223 -15.35 -13.03 -5.96
C VAL A 223 -14.43 -14.09 -5.37
N VAL A 224 -14.91 -14.93 -4.45
CA VAL A 224 -14.05 -15.88 -3.70
C VAL A 224 -13.48 -16.97 -4.60
N GLU A 225 -14.33 -17.76 -5.25
CA GLU A 225 -13.90 -18.86 -6.13
C GLU A 225 -13.09 -18.34 -7.31
N TRP A 226 -13.45 -17.16 -7.84
CA TRP A 226 -12.66 -16.50 -8.87
C TRP A 226 -11.25 -16.17 -8.37
N VAL A 227 -11.09 -15.53 -7.21
CA VAL A 227 -9.77 -15.20 -6.64
C VAL A 227 -8.99 -16.46 -6.27
N VAL A 228 -9.64 -17.49 -5.73
CA VAL A 228 -8.98 -18.76 -5.41
C VAL A 228 -8.37 -19.38 -6.66
N ASN A 229 -9.05 -19.31 -7.81
CA ASN A 229 -8.52 -19.82 -9.07
C ASN A 229 -7.45 -18.91 -9.67
N ASP A 230 -7.67 -17.59 -9.66
CA ASP A 230 -6.77 -16.59 -10.25
C ASP A 230 -5.42 -16.50 -9.52
N ALA A 231 -5.44 -16.58 -8.19
CA ALA A 231 -4.24 -16.56 -7.34
C ALA A 231 -3.72 -17.97 -6.98
N GLU A 232 -4.19 -19.02 -7.67
CA GLU A 232 -3.77 -20.42 -7.49
C GLU A 232 -3.84 -20.94 -6.04
N LEU A 233 -4.85 -20.49 -5.27
CA LEU A 233 -5.03 -20.80 -3.86
C LEU A 233 -5.78 -22.13 -3.61
N GLY A 234 -6.03 -22.92 -4.65
CA GLY A 234 -6.84 -24.14 -4.57
C GLY A 234 -6.30 -25.20 -3.58
N GLN A 235 -4.99 -25.19 -3.30
CA GLN A 235 -4.39 -26.06 -2.27
C GLN A 235 -4.73 -25.64 -0.83
N TYR A 236 -5.08 -24.37 -0.61
CA TYR A 236 -5.41 -23.81 0.70
C TYR A 236 -6.92 -23.73 0.96
N TYR A 237 -7.73 -23.63 -0.09
CA TYR A 237 -9.18 -23.49 -0.02
C TYR A 237 -9.89 -24.85 -0.04
N THR A 238 -10.60 -25.20 1.02
CA THR A 238 -11.26 -26.51 1.18
C THR A 238 -12.71 -26.36 1.62
N GLU A 239 -13.44 -27.48 1.72
CA GLU A 239 -14.80 -27.51 2.27
C GLU A 239 -14.86 -27.04 3.73
N ASP A 240 -13.74 -27.09 4.46
CA ASP A 240 -13.62 -26.64 5.84
C ASP A 240 -13.36 -25.12 5.97
N THR A 241 -13.08 -24.41 4.86
CA THR A 241 -12.87 -22.96 4.90
C THR A 241 -14.17 -22.24 5.27
N GLU A 242 -14.14 -21.48 6.35
CA GLU A 242 -15.30 -20.69 6.79
C GLU A 242 -15.46 -19.44 5.92
N LEU A 243 -16.65 -19.26 5.34
CA LEU A 243 -16.99 -18.08 4.54
C LEU A 243 -18.08 -17.25 5.23
N LEU A 244 -17.70 -16.05 5.67
CA LEU A 244 -18.58 -15.09 6.33
C LEU A 244 -18.88 -13.91 5.39
N ILE A 245 -20.07 -13.90 4.81
CA ILE A 245 -20.55 -12.80 3.96
C ILE A 245 -21.47 -11.90 4.80
N ASN A 246 -21.19 -10.59 4.82
CA ASN A 246 -21.93 -9.58 5.59
C ASN A 246 -22.37 -10.06 6.98
N PRO A 247 -21.45 -10.53 7.85
CA PRO A 247 -21.81 -11.16 9.13
C PRO A 247 -22.51 -10.19 10.11
N SER A 248 -22.38 -8.87 9.90
CA SER A 248 -23.11 -7.83 10.65
C SER A 248 -24.56 -7.65 10.20
N GLY A 249 -25.02 -8.38 9.19
CA GLY A 249 -26.30 -8.18 8.52
C GLY A 249 -26.23 -7.15 7.40
N SER A 250 -27.32 -6.40 7.22
CA SER A 250 -27.47 -5.46 6.10
C SER A 250 -26.41 -4.34 6.11
N PHE A 251 -25.82 -4.07 4.95
CA PHE A 251 -24.86 -2.98 4.74
C PHE A 251 -25.32 -2.08 3.58
N ILE A 252 -26.43 -1.37 3.75
CA ILE A 252 -27.00 -0.50 2.70
C ILE A 252 -26.31 0.88 2.70
N LEU A 253 -26.10 1.43 3.90
CA LEU A 253 -25.48 2.73 4.12
C LEU A 253 -23.98 2.54 4.32
N GLY A 254 -23.16 3.14 3.45
CA GLY A 254 -21.71 3.05 3.50
C GLY A 254 -21.06 4.34 2.99
N GLY A 255 -19.75 4.31 2.77
CA GLY A 255 -18.99 5.48 2.36
C GLY A 255 -19.04 6.61 3.40
N PRO A 256 -18.79 7.87 3.00
CA PRO A 256 -18.64 8.99 3.94
C PRO A 256 -19.88 9.32 4.80
N MET A 257 -21.06 8.81 4.45
CA MET A 257 -22.27 8.94 5.27
C MET A 257 -22.37 7.87 6.36
N GLY A 258 -21.72 6.72 6.17
CA GLY A 258 -21.61 5.67 7.18
C GLY A 258 -20.50 6.00 8.19
N ASP A 259 -19.31 6.31 7.69
CA ASP A 259 -18.10 6.56 8.50
C ASP A 259 -17.31 7.76 7.95
N ALA A 260 -16.65 8.53 8.83
CA ALA A 260 -15.68 9.54 8.39
C ALA A 260 -14.40 8.88 7.88
N GLY A 261 -13.76 9.50 6.89
CA GLY A 261 -12.49 9.03 6.32
C GLY A 261 -11.38 10.06 6.46
N LEU A 262 -10.14 9.62 6.63
CA LEU A 262 -8.95 10.46 6.63
C LEU A 262 -7.81 9.78 5.86
N THR A 263 -6.99 10.60 5.19
CA THR A 263 -5.76 10.15 4.51
C THR A 263 -4.83 9.47 5.52
N GLY A 264 -4.17 8.39 5.10
CA GLY A 264 -3.17 7.70 5.92
C GLY A 264 -3.74 6.92 7.09
N ARG A 265 -5.04 6.56 7.10
CA ARG A 265 -5.66 5.73 8.14
C ARG A 265 -5.69 4.24 7.81
N LYS A 266 -5.05 3.85 6.70
CA LYS A 266 -5.00 2.47 6.20
C LYS A 266 -3.56 1.97 5.94
N ILE A 267 -2.56 2.54 6.62
CA ILE A 267 -1.13 2.23 6.42
C ILE A 267 -0.74 0.75 6.50
N ILE A 268 -1.44 -0.06 7.31
CA ILE A 268 -1.18 -1.51 7.38
C ILE A 268 -1.79 -2.25 6.18
N VAL A 269 -2.96 -1.80 5.71
CA VAL A 269 -3.55 -2.27 4.45
C VAL A 269 -2.68 -1.83 3.27
N ASP A 270 -2.04 -0.66 3.34
CA ASP A 270 -1.16 -0.17 2.27
C ASP A 270 0.15 -0.92 2.11
N THR A 271 0.53 -1.67 3.15
CA THR A 271 1.83 -2.32 3.25
C THR A 271 1.69 -3.84 3.30
N TYR A 272 1.97 -4.45 4.45
CA TYR A 272 2.21 -5.88 4.57
C TYR A 272 1.16 -6.58 5.43
N GLY A 273 0.01 -5.94 5.68
CA GLY A 273 -1.12 -6.53 6.41
C GLY A 273 -0.78 -7.03 7.81
N GLY A 274 0.23 -6.43 8.44
CA GLY A 274 0.71 -6.77 9.77
C GLY A 274 1.81 -7.84 9.82
N MET A 275 2.21 -8.43 8.68
CA MET A 275 3.28 -9.45 8.65
C MET A 275 4.65 -8.84 8.94
N ALA A 276 4.85 -7.58 8.55
CA ALA A 276 6.07 -6.83 8.76
C ALA A 276 5.82 -5.61 9.66
N ARG A 277 6.90 -5.09 10.24
CA ARG A 277 6.89 -3.87 11.04
C ARG A 277 6.52 -2.66 10.17
N HIS A 278 6.01 -1.61 10.81
CA HIS A 278 5.61 -0.38 10.12
C HIS A 278 6.20 0.85 10.80
N GLY A 279 6.59 1.84 10.00
CA GLY A 279 7.26 3.06 10.42
C GLY A 279 6.38 4.13 11.06
N GLY A 280 5.10 4.11 10.69
CA GLY A 280 4.07 5.07 11.11
C GLY A 280 3.76 6.12 10.05
N GLY A 281 4.67 6.37 9.10
CA GLY A 281 4.45 7.29 7.99
C GLY A 281 3.40 6.79 7.00
N ALA A 282 2.42 7.64 6.67
CA ALA A 282 1.48 7.43 5.57
C ALA A 282 2.11 7.77 4.21
N PHE A 283 1.51 7.29 3.11
CA PHE A 283 2.03 7.48 1.75
C PHE A 283 1.26 8.56 0.97
N SER A 284 -0.06 8.42 0.87
CA SER A 284 -0.90 9.22 -0.02
C SER A 284 -0.81 10.72 0.24
N GLY A 285 -0.84 11.52 -0.83
CA GLY A 285 -0.74 12.98 -0.77
C GLY A 285 0.66 13.55 -0.55
N LYS A 286 1.70 12.70 -0.52
CA LYS A 286 3.09 13.12 -0.30
C LYS A 286 3.92 12.96 -1.58
N ASP A 287 4.64 14.01 -1.96
CA ASP A 287 5.62 13.91 -3.05
C ASP A 287 6.86 13.07 -2.65
N PRO A 288 7.71 12.67 -3.61
CA PRO A 288 8.84 11.76 -3.37
C PRO A 288 9.91 12.30 -2.41
N SER A 289 9.96 13.61 -2.14
CA SER A 289 10.90 14.18 -1.17
C SER A 289 10.57 13.75 0.27
N LYS A 290 9.36 13.24 0.53
CA LYS A 290 8.94 12.73 1.83
C LYS A 290 9.36 11.27 1.95
N VAL A 291 10.38 11.04 2.76
CA VAL A 291 10.99 9.71 2.97
C VAL A 291 10.01 8.66 3.48
N ASP A 292 8.91 9.05 4.14
CA ASP A 292 7.82 8.13 4.50
C ASP A 292 7.34 7.30 3.31
N ARG A 293 7.26 7.92 2.12
CA ARG A 293 6.83 7.27 0.88
C ARG A 293 8.03 6.70 0.13
N SER A 294 8.97 7.54 -0.28
CA SER A 294 10.06 7.14 -1.16
C SER A 294 10.98 6.10 -0.52
N ALA A 295 11.32 6.23 0.76
CA ALA A 295 12.15 5.24 1.42
C ALA A 295 11.40 3.96 1.75
N ALA A 296 10.09 3.99 2.04
CA ALA A 296 9.30 2.76 2.17
C ALA A 296 9.25 1.99 0.84
N TYR A 297 9.11 2.69 -0.28
CA TYR A 297 9.18 2.09 -1.62
C TYR A 297 10.56 1.52 -1.91
N ALA A 298 11.63 2.25 -1.57
CA ALA A 298 12.99 1.74 -1.69
C ALA A 298 13.21 0.50 -0.81
N MET A 299 12.67 0.45 0.41
CA MET A 299 12.84 -0.73 1.27
C MET A 299 12.09 -1.93 0.72
N ARG A 300 10.89 -1.75 0.16
CA ARG A 300 10.20 -2.79 -0.62
C ARG A 300 11.08 -3.29 -1.75
N TRP A 301 11.63 -2.37 -2.55
CA TRP A 301 12.49 -2.68 -3.69
C TRP A 301 13.71 -3.50 -3.28
N VAL A 302 14.40 -3.10 -2.20
CA VAL A 302 15.54 -3.84 -1.65
C VAL A 302 15.11 -5.23 -1.18
N ALA A 303 14.09 -5.33 -0.32
CA ALA A 303 13.63 -6.62 0.22
C ALA A 303 13.21 -7.60 -0.88
N LYS A 304 12.45 -7.10 -1.88
CA LYS A 304 12.02 -7.89 -3.03
C LYS A 304 13.20 -8.41 -3.83
N ASN A 305 14.22 -7.58 -4.07
CA ASN A 305 15.43 -7.99 -4.79
C ASN A 305 16.29 -8.99 -3.98
N ILE A 306 16.30 -8.92 -2.64
CA ILE A 306 16.98 -9.94 -1.80
C ILE A 306 16.35 -11.32 -2.02
N VAL A 307 15.01 -11.41 -1.94
CA VAL A 307 14.29 -12.68 -2.11
C VAL A 307 14.35 -13.15 -3.57
N ALA A 308 14.17 -12.26 -4.55
CA ALA A 308 14.27 -12.58 -5.96
C ALA A 308 15.68 -13.04 -6.40
N ALA A 309 16.73 -12.57 -5.72
CA ALA A 309 18.10 -13.04 -5.92
C ALA A 309 18.38 -14.43 -5.33
N GLY A 310 17.41 -15.02 -4.62
CA GLY A 310 17.55 -16.30 -3.95
C GLY A 310 18.45 -16.25 -2.71
N LEU A 311 18.67 -15.07 -2.14
CA LEU A 311 19.53 -14.90 -0.95
C LEU A 311 18.82 -15.31 0.35
N ALA A 312 17.50 -15.26 0.39
CA ALA A 312 16.67 -15.72 1.50
C ALA A 312 15.23 -16.01 1.03
N ASP A 313 14.49 -16.84 1.77
CA ASP A 313 13.05 -17.04 1.50
C ASP A 313 12.20 -15.83 1.89
N ARG A 314 12.56 -15.14 2.98
CA ARG A 314 11.94 -13.87 3.41
C ARG A 314 12.95 -12.89 3.96
N ALA A 315 12.70 -11.60 3.75
CA ALA A 315 13.55 -10.53 4.23
C ALA A 315 12.71 -9.32 4.68
N GLU A 316 13.04 -8.77 5.85
CA GLU A 316 12.62 -7.44 6.28
C GLU A 316 13.84 -6.50 6.26
N VAL A 317 13.64 -5.28 5.77
CA VAL A 317 14.68 -4.26 5.70
C VAL A 317 14.17 -2.99 6.36
N GLN A 318 14.95 -2.43 7.29
CA GLN A 318 14.66 -1.15 7.93
C GLN A 318 15.68 -0.10 7.52
N VAL A 319 15.21 1.10 7.20
CA VAL A 319 16.04 2.31 7.08
C VAL A 319 15.52 3.38 8.02
N ALA A 320 16.40 4.23 8.53
CA ALA A 320 16.04 5.41 9.31
C ALA A 320 16.78 6.65 8.83
N TYR A 321 16.11 7.81 8.88
CA TYR A 321 16.66 9.10 8.51
C TYR A 321 16.53 10.10 9.65
N ALA A 322 17.50 11.02 9.70
CA ALA A 322 17.40 12.25 10.47
C ALA A 322 17.03 13.39 9.51
N ILE A 323 16.14 14.28 9.95
CA ILE A 323 15.70 15.42 9.16
C ILE A 323 16.90 16.23 8.63
N GLY A 324 16.88 16.57 7.33
CA GLY A 324 17.93 17.35 6.67
C GLY A 324 19.27 16.64 6.49
N ARG A 325 19.36 15.32 6.71
CA ARG A 325 20.53 14.48 6.35
C ARG A 325 20.21 13.65 5.12
N ALA A 326 21.14 13.54 4.18
CA ALA A 326 20.97 12.71 3.00
C ALA A 326 21.21 11.23 3.31
N LYS A 327 22.29 10.92 4.04
CA LYS A 327 22.66 9.53 4.36
C LYS A 327 21.77 8.97 5.48
N PRO A 328 21.26 7.73 5.35
CA PRO A 328 20.55 7.07 6.43
C PRO A 328 21.37 7.04 7.73
N VAL A 329 20.69 7.14 8.88
CA VAL A 329 21.34 6.96 10.20
C VAL A 329 21.54 5.48 10.53
N GLY A 330 20.79 4.60 9.89
CA GLY A 330 20.90 3.16 10.06
C GLY A 330 20.20 2.40 8.93
N LEU A 331 20.74 1.21 8.65
CA LEU A 331 20.15 0.18 7.80
C LEU A 331 20.25 -1.15 8.56
N TYR A 332 19.17 -1.91 8.57
CA TYR A 332 19.10 -3.24 9.16
C TYR A 332 18.39 -4.21 8.22
N VAL A 333 18.91 -5.44 8.11
CA VAL A 333 18.32 -6.55 7.34
C VAL A 333 18.07 -7.73 8.28
N GLU A 334 16.89 -8.33 8.20
CA GLU A 334 16.49 -9.52 8.96
C GLU A 334 15.93 -10.59 8.00
N THR A 335 16.56 -11.76 7.92
CA THR A 335 16.06 -12.88 7.09
C THR A 335 15.30 -13.94 7.88
N PHE A 336 15.11 -13.74 9.19
CA PHE A 336 14.37 -14.66 10.06
C PHE A 336 14.89 -16.11 10.00
N GLY A 337 16.20 -16.28 9.80
CA GLY A 337 16.84 -17.59 9.67
C GLY A 337 16.63 -18.29 8.32
N THR A 338 16.14 -17.58 7.31
CA THR A 338 15.88 -18.13 5.97
C THR A 338 16.95 -17.79 4.93
N ALA A 339 18.09 -17.23 5.36
CA ALA A 339 19.22 -16.96 4.46
C ALA A 339 19.79 -18.24 3.82
N HIS A 340 20.12 -18.16 2.53
CA HIS A 340 20.64 -19.25 1.73
C HIS A 340 22.17 -19.21 1.60
N GLU A 341 22.75 -20.30 1.08
CA GLU A 341 24.19 -20.42 0.75
C GLU A 341 25.14 -20.14 1.93
N GLY A 342 24.64 -20.30 3.16
CA GLY A 342 25.41 -20.03 4.38
C GLY A 342 25.68 -18.54 4.66
N LEU A 343 24.98 -17.64 3.98
CA LEU A 343 25.04 -16.20 4.22
C LEU A 343 24.41 -15.84 5.57
N SER A 344 24.96 -14.82 6.24
CA SER A 344 24.33 -14.18 7.39
C SER A 344 23.57 -12.91 6.97
N ASP A 345 22.68 -12.42 7.85
CA ASP A 345 22.03 -11.11 7.69
C ASP A 345 23.05 -9.98 7.45
N ALA A 346 24.22 -10.06 8.10
CA ALA A 346 25.29 -9.08 7.93
C ALA A 346 25.93 -9.13 6.54
N ASP A 347 26.09 -10.32 5.94
CA ASP A 347 26.62 -10.48 4.59
C ASP A 347 25.64 -9.89 3.56
N ILE A 348 24.35 -10.17 3.71
CA ILE A 348 23.29 -9.63 2.86
C ILE A 348 23.21 -8.11 3.01
N GLN A 349 23.25 -7.58 4.24
CA GLN A 349 23.29 -6.14 4.49
C GLN A 349 24.51 -5.48 3.84
N ALA A 350 25.67 -6.13 3.86
CA ALA A 350 26.87 -5.62 3.19
C ALA A 350 26.72 -5.61 1.66
N ALA A 351 26.03 -6.58 1.07
CA ALA A 351 25.67 -6.58 -0.34
C ALA A 351 24.70 -5.45 -0.69
N VAL A 352 23.66 -5.23 0.13
CA VAL A 352 22.69 -4.14 -0.03
C VAL A 352 23.39 -2.78 -0.08
N ASN A 353 24.29 -2.50 0.88
CA ASN A 353 25.04 -1.24 0.93
C ASN A 353 25.95 -0.98 -0.29
N LYS A 354 26.32 -2.03 -1.04
CA LYS A 354 27.12 -1.88 -2.27
C LYS A 354 26.26 -1.64 -3.51
N VAL A 355 25.02 -2.13 -3.51
CA VAL A 355 24.16 -2.17 -4.70
C VAL A 355 23.15 -1.04 -4.73
N PHE A 356 22.70 -0.59 -3.56
CA PHE A 356 21.64 0.40 -3.41
C PHE A 356 22.17 1.67 -2.75
N ASP A 357 21.95 2.80 -3.43
CA ASP A 357 22.11 4.11 -2.82
C ASP A 357 20.77 4.54 -2.22
N LEU A 358 20.73 4.56 -0.88
CA LEU A 358 19.53 4.87 -0.11
C LEU A 358 19.49 6.34 0.32
N ARG A 359 20.14 7.25 -0.40
CA ARG A 359 19.92 8.70 -0.21
C ARG A 359 18.61 9.11 -0.89
N PRO A 360 17.83 10.08 -0.37
CA PRO A 360 16.56 10.50 -0.97
C PRO A 360 16.69 10.88 -2.45
N ALA A 361 17.71 11.64 -2.84
CA ALA A 361 17.96 12.02 -4.23
C ALA A 361 18.20 10.80 -5.13
N ALA A 362 19.00 9.84 -4.67
CA ALA A 362 19.30 8.62 -5.40
C ALA A 362 18.06 7.75 -5.55
N ILE A 363 17.24 7.60 -4.50
CA ILE A 363 15.97 6.86 -4.54
C ILE A 363 15.02 7.47 -5.58
N ILE A 364 14.84 8.79 -5.56
CA ILE A 364 13.96 9.51 -6.49
C ILE A 364 14.40 9.29 -7.93
N ARG A 365 15.71 9.38 -8.20
CA ARG A 365 16.30 9.16 -9.52
C ARG A 365 16.18 7.70 -9.97
N GLU A 366 16.58 6.76 -9.14
CA GLU A 366 16.66 5.34 -9.52
C GLU A 366 15.29 4.70 -9.71
N LEU A 367 14.28 5.18 -8.97
CA LEU A 367 12.89 4.74 -9.12
C LEU A 367 12.06 5.68 -9.99
N ASP A 368 12.67 6.73 -10.58
CA ASP A 368 12.00 7.71 -11.46
C ASP A 368 10.65 8.18 -10.87
N LEU A 369 10.71 8.76 -9.66
CA LEU A 369 9.52 9.06 -8.84
C LEU A 369 8.88 10.42 -9.16
N GLN A 370 9.51 11.32 -9.90
CA GLN A 370 8.92 12.63 -10.22
C GLN A 370 7.94 12.53 -11.40
N ARG A 371 6.94 11.66 -11.28
CA ARG A 371 5.94 11.35 -12.32
C ARG A 371 4.55 11.14 -11.70
N PRO A 372 3.46 11.38 -12.44
CA PRO A 372 2.10 11.16 -11.97
C PRO A 372 1.71 9.67 -11.98
N ILE A 373 2.21 8.91 -10.99
CA ILE A 373 2.05 7.44 -10.90
C ILE A 373 1.38 6.96 -9.59
N TYR A 374 0.88 7.87 -8.75
CA TYR A 374 0.54 7.58 -7.36
C TYR A 374 -0.92 7.21 -7.15
N ARG A 375 -1.85 7.78 -7.90
CA ARG A 375 -3.29 7.56 -7.68
C ARG A 375 -3.69 6.09 -7.76
N GLN A 376 -3.06 5.33 -8.65
CA GLN A 376 -3.28 3.89 -8.80
C GLN A 376 -2.84 3.06 -7.59
N THR A 377 -2.05 3.65 -6.68
CA THR A 377 -1.53 3.00 -5.47
C THR A 377 -2.41 3.23 -4.24
N ALA A 378 -3.31 4.22 -4.29
CA ALA A 378 -4.11 4.64 -3.14
C ALA A 378 -5.07 3.58 -2.60
N ALA A 379 -5.36 2.51 -3.36
CA ALA A 379 -6.12 1.36 -2.93
C ALA A 379 -5.47 0.05 -3.41
N TYR A 380 -5.83 -1.05 -2.75
CA TYR A 380 -5.36 -2.42 -3.07
C TYR A 380 -3.86 -2.67 -2.81
N GLY A 381 -3.26 -1.87 -1.94
CA GLY A 381 -1.85 -2.00 -1.56
C GLY A 381 -0.91 -1.29 -2.52
N HIS A 382 0.16 -0.71 -1.95
CA HIS A 382 1.23 -0.09 -2.73
C HIS A 382 2.25 -1.12 -3.25
N PHE A 383 2.22 -2.34 -2.70
CA PHE A 383 3.22 -3.37 -2.93
C PHE A 383 2.61 -4.66 -3.48
N GLY A 384 3.40 -5.39 -4.27
CA GLY A 384 2.99 -6.65 -4.90
C GLY A 384 1.96 -6.52 -6.02
N ARG A 385 1.74 -5.31 -6.55
CA ARG A 385 0.81 -5.07 -7.66
C ARG A 385 1.44 -5.52 -8.97
N THR A 386 0.72 -6.36 -9.72
CA THR A 386 1.12 -6.85 -11.05
C THR A 386 0.25 -6.27 -12.18
N ASP A 387 -0.83 -5.57 -11.82
CA ASP A 387 -1.76 -4.93 -12.75
C ASP A 387 -1.37 -3.49 -13.13
N VAL A 388 -0.33 -2.95 -12.49
CA VAL A 388 0.22 -1.60 -12.73
C VAL A 388 1.74 -1.64 -12.72
N ASP A 389 2.37 -0.74 -13.49
CA ASP A 389 3.82 -0.64 -13.57
C ASP A 389 4.36 0.27 -12.45
N LEU A 390 4.96 -0.34 -11.43
CA LEU A 390 5.51 0.36 -10.26
C LEU A 390 7.01 0.11 -10.15
N PRO A 391 7.85 1.16 -10.15
CA PRO A 391 9.30 1.01 -10.27
C PRO A 391 9.94 0.27 -9.09
N TRP A 392 9.36 0.35 -7.89
CA TRP A 392 9.86 -0.38 -6.71
C TRP A 392 9.50 -1.87 -6.70
N GLU A 393 8.67 -2.35 -7.62
CA GLU A 393 8.37 -3.77 -7.78
C GLU A 393 9.33 -4.47 -8.75
N ASP A 394 10.25 -3.74 -9.39
CA ASP A 394 11.26 -4.30 -10.29
C ASP A 394 12.33 -5.13 -9.53
N THR A 395 12.77 -6.22 -10.16
CA THR A 395 13.78 -7.16 -9.60
C THR A 395 15.11 -7.15 -10.36
N SER A 396 15.39 -6.11 -11.15
CA SER A 396 16.60 -6.03 -11.98
C SER A 396 17.91 -5.95 -11.18
N ARG A 397 17.84 -5.63 -9.87
CA ARG A 397 19.01 -5.57 -8.99
C ARG A 397 19.38 -6.93 -8.39
N ALA A 398 18.57 -7.96 -8.57
CA ALA A 398 18.78 -9.29 -8.01
C ALA A 398 20.16 -9.88 -8.39
N ASP A 399 20.53 -9.83 -9.67
CA ASP A 399 21.83 -10.34 -10.14
C ASP A 399 23.02 -9.54 -9.56
N SER A 400 22.86 -8.24 -9.39
CA SER A 400 23.89 -7.38 -8.80
C SER A 400 24.05 -7.65 -7.31
N LEU A 401 22.95 -7.90 -6.59
CA LEU A 401 22.98 -8.35 -5.20
C LEU A 401 23.68 -9.69 -5.06
N ARG A 402 23.33 -10.67 -5.90
CA ARG A 402 23.94 -12.01 -5.87
C ARG A 402 25.46 -11.94 -6.04
N ARG A 403 25.94 -11.18 -7.03
CA ARG A 403 27.38 -10.93 -7.22
C ARG A 403 28.01 -10.20 -6.03
N ALA A 404 27.33 -9.20 -5.46
CA ALA A 404 27.84 -8.43 -4.32
C ALA A 404 27.94 -9.27 -3.02
N ALA A 405 27.11 -10.32 -2.91
CA ALA A 405 27.14 -11.34 -1.87
C ALA A 405 28.15 -12.47 -2.16
N GLY A 406 28.79 -12.50 -3.34
CA GLY A 406 29.81 -13.47 -3.70
C GLY A 406 29.30 -14.77 -4.35
N LEU A 407 28.09 -14.74 -4.91
CA LEU A 407 27.40 -15.89 -5.53
C LEU A 407 27.28 -15.81 -7.05
#